data_AF-A0A7G5XWI1-F1
#
_entry.id   AF-A0A7G5XWI1-F1
#
_cell.length_a   1.000
_cell.length_b   1.000
_cell.length_c   1.000
_cell.angle_alpha   90.00
_cell.angle_beta   90.00
_cell.angle_gamma   90.00
#
_symmetry.space_group_name_H-M   'P 1'
#
loop_
_entity.id
_entity.type
_entity.pdbx_description
1 polymer ?
#
loop_
_entity_poly.entity_id
_entity_poly.type
_entity_poly.pdbx_seq_one_letter_code
_entity_poly.pdbx_strand_id
1 'polypeptide(L)' 'MTRPDDRRSWASIDYVPGETSFEVDQYGPRRLWDEVGTAYSWWLENGRPERDEFGLTVTKTGGQQVWLRTPGTPVPTVR' A
#
# COMPACT_ATOMS: atom_id res chain seq x y z
N MET A 1 -11.93 -11.81 24.46
CA MET A 1 -11.89 -12.48 23.14
C MET A 1 -10.44 -12.46 22.66
N THR A 2 -9.64 -13.46 23.03
CA THR A 2 -8.21 -13.51 22.67
C THR A 2 -8.08 -14.15 21.30
N ARG A 3 -7.69 -13.40 20.27
CA ARG A 3 -7.49 -13.96 18.93
C ARG A 3 -6.04 -14.42 18.75
N PRO A 4 -5.82 -15.65 18.23
CA PRO A 4 -4.50 -16.21 18.05
C PRO A 4 -3.83 -15.71 16.76
N ASP A 5 -2.49 -15.77 16.79
CA ASP A 5 -1.54 -15.85 15.69
C ASP A 5 -0.77 -14.55 15.36
N ASP A 6 0.48 -14.47 15.86
CA ASP A 6 1.51 -13.45 15.57
C ASP A 6 1.87 -13.32 14.07
N ARG A 7 1.20 -14.08 13.18
CA ARG A 7 1.39 -14.06 11.72
C ARG A 7 0.34 -13.29 10.92
N ARG A 8 -0.73 -12.79 11.56
CA ARG A 8 -1.82 -12.07 10.86
C ARG A 8 -1.77 -10.60 11.20
N SER A 9 -0.98 -9.85 10.42
CA SER A 9 -1.10 -8.39 10.45
C SER A 9 -2.49 -8.00 9.96
N TRP A 10 -3.13 -7.05 10.62
CA TRP A 10 -4.44 -6.54 10.25
C TRP A 10 -4.56 -5.06 10.57
N ALA A 11 -5.46 -4.38 9.85
CA ALA A 11 -5.90 -3.02 10.14
C ALA A 11 -7.42 -2.92 9.91
N SER A 12 -8.11 -2.12 10.72
CA SER A 12 -9.53 -1.79 10.61
C SER A 12 -9.70 -0.28 10.80
N ILE A 13 -10.73 0.28 10.18
CA ILE A 13 -11.06 1.70 10.27
C ILE A 13 -12.53 1.80 10.64
N ASP A 14 -12.85 2.60 11.64
CA ASP A 14 -14.22 2.83 12.05
C ASP A 14 -14.76 4.09 11.37
N TYR A 15 -15.60 3.89 10.37
CA TYR A 15 -16.24 4.97 9.63
C TYR A 15 -17.43 5.55 10.40
N VAL A 16 -17.40 6.86 10.63
CA VAL A 16 -18.48 7.62 11.25
C VAL A 16 -19.01 8.67 10.25
N PRO A 17 -20.29 8.61 9.83
CA PRO A 17 -20.85 9.58 8.90
C PRO A 17 -20.73 11.03 9.42
N GLY A 18 -20.22 11.92 8.57
CA GLY A 18 -20.07 13.34 8.89
C GLY A 18 -18.73 13.72 9.55
N GLU A 19 -17.93 12.73 9.96
CA GLU A 19 -16.58 12.97 10.48
C GLU A 19 -15.53 13.02 9.37
N THR A 20 -14.46 13.79 9.60
CA THR A 20 -13.30 13.88 8.70
C THR A 20 -12.06 13.15 9.24
N SER A 21 -12.13 12.62 10.46
CA SER A 21 -11.10 11.79 11.09
C SER A 21 -11.70 10.49 11.58
N PHE A 22 -11.01 9.38 11.36
CA PHE A 22 -11.47 8.04 11.70
C PHE A 22 -10.43 7.33 12.55
N GLU A 23 -10.88 6.59 13.55
CA GLU A 23 -10.00 5.77 14.37
C GLU A 23 -9.55 4.55 13.56
N VAL A 24 -8.27 4.21 13.71
CA VAL A 24 -7.65 3.08 13.03
C VAL A 24 -7.04 2.16 14.06
N ASP A 25 -7.53 0.92 14.09
CA ASP A 25 -6.93 -0.16 14.83
C ASP A 25 -6.06 -1.00 13.91
N GLN A 26 -4.82 -1.25 14.31
CA GLN A 26 -3.95 -2.16 13.57
C GLN A 26 -3.02 -2.94 14.49
N TYR A 27 -2.69 -4.16 14.08
CA TYR A 27 -1.90 -5.08 14.88
C TYR A 27 -1.09 -6.02 13.99
N GLY A 28 -0.01 -6.56 14.57
CA GLY A 28 0.91 -7.49 13.93
C GLY A 28 2.22 -6.83 13.49
N PRO A 29 3.15 -7.62 12.94
CA PRO A 29 4.48 -7.14 12.55
C PRO A 29 4.47 -6.11 11.42
N ARG A 30 3.42 -6.11 10.58
CA ARG A 30 3.22 -5.12 9.53
C ARG A 30 2.15 -4.13 9.93
N ARG A 31 2.44 -2.85 9.76
CA ARG A 31 1.50 -1.75 10.00
C ARG A 31 0.76 -1.46 8.70
N LEU A 32 -0.22 -2.31 8.39
CA LEU A 32 -0.89 -2.32 7.08
C LEU A 32 -1.53 -0.97 6.73
N TRP A 33 -2.08 -0.24 7.71
CA TRP A 33 -2.65 1.06 7.43
C TRP A 33 -1.58 2.07 7.02
N ASP A 34 -0.44 2.07 7.72
CA ASP A 34 0.68 2.96 7.42
C ASP A 34 1.26 2.66 6.04
N GLU A 35 1.31 1.39 5.66
CA GLU A 35 1.73 0.97 4.33
C GLU A 35 0.79 1.48 3.23
N VAL A 36 -0.52 1.33 3.42
CA VAL A 36 -1.54 1.85 2.50
C VAL A 36 -1.47 3.37 2.43
N GLY A 37 -1.32 4.05 3.57
CA GLY A 37 -1.18 5.51 3.64
C GLY A 37 0.06 6.01 2.88
N THR A 38 1.18 5.29 2.99
CA THR A 38 2.41 5.59 2.25
C THR A 38 2.22 5.40 0.76
N ALA A 39 1.65 4.27 0.33
CA ALA A 39 1.35 4.00 -1.08
C ALA A 39 0.39 5.05 -1.67
N TYR A 40 -0.64 5.42 -0.91
CA TYR A 40 -1.63 6.41 -1.31
C TYR A 40 -1.02 7.81 -1.43
N SER A 41 -0.16 8.20 -0.49
CA SER A 41 0.53 9.49 -0.54
C SER A 41 1.45 9.58 -1.75
N TRP A 42 2.23 8.52 -2.02
CA TRP A 42 3.05 8.43 -3.24
C TRP A 42 2.19 8.52 -4.51
N TRP A 43 1.04 7.85 -4.55
CA TRP A 43 0.13 7.92 -5.70
C TRP A 43 -0.44 9.34 -5.91
N LEU A 44 -0.80 10.04 -4.82
CA LEU A 44 -1.23 11.44 -4.87
C LEU A 44 -0.11 12.35 -5.41
N GLU A 45 1.10 12.20 -4.90
CA GLU A 45 2.29 12.98 -5.31
C GLU A 45 2.64 12.76 -6.79
N ASN A 46 2.36 11.57 -7.33
CA ASN A 46 2.59 11.24 -8.73
C ASN A 46 1.45 11.65 -9.69
N GLY A 47 0.48 12.42 -9.17
CA GLY A 47 -0.60 12.99 -9.97
C GLY A 47 -1.79 12.07 -10.16
N ARG A 48 -2.00 11.11 -9.25
CA ARG A 48 -3.10 10.14 -9.32
C ARG A 48 -3.10 9.32 -10.62
N PRO A 49 -1.97 8.67 -10.97
CA PRO A 49 -1.83 8.01 -12.25
C PRO A 49 -2.89 6.93 -12.46
N GLU A 50 -3.35 6.82 -13.71
CA GLU A 50 -4.24 5.75 -14.15
C GLU A 50 -3.50 4.42 -14.30
N ARG A 51 -4.25 3.33 -14.41
CA ARG A 51 -3.70 1.97 -14.44
C ARG A 51 -2.77 1.74 -15.64
N ASP A 52 -3.08 2.32 -16.79
CA ASP A 52 -2.32 2.18 -18.04
C ASP A 52 -0.98 2.92 -18.03
N GLU A 53 -0.80 3.88 -17.12
CA GLU A 53 0.49 4.51 -16.86
C GLU A 53 1.46 3.58 -16.11
N PHE A 54 0.98 2.47 -15.52
CA PHE A 54 1.85 1.50 -14.87
C PHE A 54 2.33 0.43 -15.84
N GLY A 55 3.61 0.07 -15.71
CA GLY A 55 4.19 -1.06 -16.43
C GLY A 55 4.89 -2.04 -15.49
N LEU A 56 5.19 -3.21 -16.04
CA LEU A 56 5.88 -4.30 -15.35
C LEU A 56 7.06 -4.75 -16.19
N THR A 57 8.27 -4.65 -15.63
CA THR A 57 9.45 -5.28 -16.20
C THR A 57 9.67 -6.62 -15.49
N VAL A 58 9.80 -7.70 -16.26
CA VAL A 58 10.17 -9.03 -15.76
C VAL A 58 11.54 -9.38 -16.31
N THR A 59 12.46 -9.84 -15.45
CA THR A 59 13.81 -10.25 -15.85
C THR A 59 13.84 -11.76 -16.11
N LYS A 60 14.74 -12.20 -17.00
CA LYS A 60 14.95 -13.63 -17.27
C LYS A 60 15.40 -14.44 -16.05
N THR A 61 15.94 -13.77 -15.03
CA THR A 61 16.38 -14.36 -13.77
C THR A 61 15.27 -14.49 -12.72
N GLY A 62 14.04 -14.09 -13.05
CA GLY A 62 12.87 -14.20 -12.17
C GLY A 62 12.56 -12.95 -11.33
N GLY A 63 13.22 -11.82 -11.58
CA GLY A 63 12.88 -10.54 -10.96
C GLY A 63 11.67 -9.90 -11.61
N GLN A 64 10.89 -9.15 -10.83
CA GLN A 64 9.79 -8.34 -11.34
C GLN A 64 9.86 -6.94 -10.70
N GLN A 65 9.62 -5.91 -11.51
CA GLN A 65 9.62 -4.52 -11.06
C GLN A 65 8.47 -3.77 -11.71
N VAL A 66 7.55 -3.26 -10.89
CA VAL A 66 6.51 -2.33 -11.32
C VAL A 66 7.11 -0.94 -11.40
N TRP A 67 6.72 -0.17 -12.41
CA TRP A 67 7.19 1.18 -12.65
C TRP A 67 6.06 2.08 -13.17
N LEU A 68 6.24 3.38 -13.05
CA LEU A 68 5.28 4.40 -13.49
C LEU A 68 5.81 5.12 -14.74
N ARG A 69 5.03 5.10 -15.83
CA ARG A 69 5.26 5.68 -17.16
C ARG A 69 6.47 5.14 -17.91
N THR A 70 7.61 4.96 -17.24
CA THR A 70 8.84 4.42 -17.81
C THR A 70 9.52 3.43 -16.88
N PRO A 71 10.26 2.42 -17.41
CA PRO A 71 11.02 1.47 -16.60
C PRO A 71 12.06 2.09 -15.64
N GLY A 72 12.46 3.34 -15.85
CA GLY A 72 13.38 4.07 -14.99
C GLY A 72 12.76 4.68 -13.73
N THR A 73 11.44 4.57 -13.56
CA THR A 73 10.70 5.13 -12.42
C THR A 73 10.03 4.00 -11.63
N PRO A 74 10.80 3.23 -10.83
CA PRO A 74 10.25 2.12 -10.06
C PRO A 74 9.25 2.60 -9.02
N VAL A 75 8.16 1.84 -8.85
CA VAL A 75 7.22 2.07 -7.74
C VAL A 75 7.88 1.65 -6.43
N PRO A 76 7.79 2.47 -5.36
CA PRO A 76 8.33 2.11 -4.04
C PRO A 76 7.72 0.82 -3.51
N THR A 77 8.55 -0.03 -2.92
CA THR A 77 8.04 -1.19 -2.16
C THR A 77 7.79 -0.73 -0.73
N VAL A 78 6.51 -0.69 -0.34
CA VAL A 78 6.11 -0.49 1.05
C VAL A 78 6.18 -1.85 1.78
N ARG A 79 6.64 -1.86 3.03
CA ARG A 79 6.87 -3.09 3.82
C ARG A 79 6.23 -3.00 5.19
#